data_AF-A0A8J4EEE7-F1
#
_entry.id   AF-A0A8J4EEE7-F1
#
_cell.length_a   1.000
_cell.length_b   1.000
_cell.length_c   1.000
_cell.angle_alpha   90.00
_cell.angle_beta   90.00
_cell.angle_gamma   90.00
#
_symmetry.space_group_name_H-M   'P 1'
#
loop_
_entity.id
_entity.type
_entity.pdbx_description
1 polymer ?
#
loop_
_entity_poly.entity_id
_entity_poly.type
_entity_poly.pdbx_seq_one_letter_code
_entity_poly.pdbx_strand_id
1 'polypeptide(L)'
;MRDTASVVRPPRTRRDWPLWRLWVLVTTAGESVGFCVPALTGVLAARLDLPPAVGFPLMLAAGWVEGYVLGSAQQWVLRRRLRGLSGRAFAHATAGAAVVAYAIGMLPSTAGDLSRLPVAVVAVGATVGGLALLASIGTAQWLVLRRHGYGGPWWILTTAAAWLAGLGVFMVVATPLWQPGQPVVVTVLVGVLAGVLMAGTVAVLTGFAAQRLTREAIGNGVR
;
A
#
# COMPACT_ATOMS: atom_id res chain seq x y z
N MET A 1 55.00 15.00 -20.28
CA MET A 1 53.73 15.60 -20.73
C MET A 1 52.62 14.61 -20.45
N ARG A 2 51.81 14.84 -19.42
CA ARG A 2 50.64 14.01 -19.08
C ARG A 2 49.43 14.63 -19.74
N ASP A 3 48.91 13.97 -20.76
CA ASP A 3 47.69 14.40 -21.44
C ASP A 3 46.49 13.84 -20.66
N THR A 4 45.86 14.70 -19.87
CA THR A 4 44.64 14.40 -19.12
C THR A 4 43.50 14.27 -20.11
N ALA A 5 43.19 13.03 -20.48
CA ALA A 5 41.96 12.69 -21.18
C ALA A 5 40.76 13.18 -20.35
N SER A 6 40.14 14.26 -20.82
CA SER A 6 38.92 14.80 -20.27
C SER A 6 37.81 13.78 -20.47
N VAL A 7 37.41 13.14 -19.36
CA VAL A 7 36.23 12.27 -19.33
C VAL A 7 35.01 13.15 -19.59
N VAL A 8 34.59 13.23 -20.85
CA VAL A 8 33.32 13.81 -21.25
C VAL A 8 32.22 12.95 -20.62
N ARG A 9 31.70 13.38 -19.48
CA ARG A 9 30.51 12.78 -18.88
C ARG A 9 29.34 13.03 -19.83
N PRO A 10 28.60 12.00 -20.27
CA PRO A 10 27.46 12.22 -21.14
C PRO A 10 26.46 13.16 -20.45
N PRO A 11 25.80 14.06 -21.20
CA PRO A 11 24.77 14.91 -20.64
C PRO A 11 23.68 14.04 -20.01
N ARG A 12 23.42 14.27 -18.72
CA ARG A 12 22.28 13.67 -18.00
C ARG A 12 21.02 13.98 -18.81
N THR A 13 20.48 12.97 -19.48
CA THR A 13 19.37 13.15 -20.42
C THR A 13 18.13 13.65 -19.68
N ARG A 14 17.65 14.83 -20.10
CA ARG A 14 16.43 15.51 -19.66
C ARG A 14 15.14 14.80 -20.10
N ARG A 15 14.96 13.51 -19.79
CA ARG A 15 13.73 12.78 -20.18
C ARG A 15 13.21 11.77 -19.15
N ASP A 16 13.45 12.03 -17.88
CA ASP A 16 12.55 11.55 -16.84
C ASP A 16 11.38 12.53 -16.78
N TRP A 17 10.27 12.26 -17.48
CA TRP A 17 9.01 12.48 -16.78
C TRP A 17 9.18 11.71 -15.46
N PRO A 18 9.29 12.39 -14.29
CA PRO A 18 9.93 11.81 -13.14
C PRO A 18 9.22 10.51 -12.84
N LEU A 19 9.92 9.38 -12.83
CA LEU A 19 9.33 8.07 -12.50
C LEU A 19 8.41 8.18 -11.27
N TRP A 20 8.80 9.03 -10.32
CA TRP A 20 8.00 9.44 -9.18
C TRP A 20 6.64 10.06 -9.52
N ARG A 21 6.51 11.01 -10.45
CA ARG A 21 5.21 11.58 -10.84
C ARG A 21 4.30 10.52 -11.44
N LEU A 22 4.85 9.68 -12.32
CA LEU A 22 4.09 8.57 -12.92
C LEU A 22 3.69 7.55 -11.85
N TRP A 23 4.61 7.23 -10.94
CA TRP A 23 4.36 6.37 -9.79
C TRP A 23 3.23 6.91 -8.94
N VAL A 24 3.31 8.19 -8.54
CA VAL A 24 2.32 8.85 -7.72
C VAL A 24 0.97 8.80 -8.40
N LEU A 25 0.87 9.23 -9.66
CA LEU A 25 -0.39 9.24 -10.40
C LEU A 25 -1.02 7.84 -10.49
N VAL A 26 -0.25 6.85 -10.95
CA VAL A 26 -0.77 5.51 -11.25
C VAL A 26 -1.05 4.72 -9.98
N THR A 27 -0.18 4.82 -8.98
CA THR A 27 -0.38 4.16 -7.68
C THR A 27 -1.56 4.79 -6.95
N THR A 28 -1.70 6.13 -6.95
CA THR A 28 -2.87 6.79 -6.34
C THR A 28 -4.15 6.36 -7.03
N ALA A 29 -4.19 6.35 -8.37
CA ALA A 29 -5.37 5.94 -9.11
C ALA A 29 -5.71 4.46 -8.87
N GLY A 30 -4.71 3.57 -8.93
CA GLY A 30 -4.90 2.14 -8.70
C GLY A 30 -5.40 1.85 -7.28
N GLU A 31 -4.75 2.47 -6.28
CA GLU A 31 -5.16 2.35 -4.89
C GLU A 31 -6.55 2.91 -4.66
N SER A 32 -6.86 4.10 -5.16
CA SER A 32 -8.18 4.72 -4.98
C SER A 32 -9.28 3.86 -5.59
N VAL A 33 -9.06 3.31 -6.79
CA VAL A 33 -10.02 2.41 -7.45
C VAL A 33 -10.14 1.09 -6.70
N GLY A 34 -9.02 0.53 -6.24
CA GLY A 34 -8.99 -0.70 -5.44
C GLY A 34 -9.75 -0.55 -4.12
N PHE A 35 -9.49 0.54 -3.39
CA PHE A 35 -10.04 0.84 -2.07
C PHE A 35 -11.56 1.07 -2.10
N CYS A 36 -12.14 1.47 -3.24
CA CYS A 36 -13.60 1.54 -3.39
C CYS A 36 -14.28 0.20 -3.05
N VAL A 37 -13.63 -0.93 -3.33
CA VAL A 37 -14.20 -2.27 -3.09
C VAL A 37 -14.37 -2.54 -1.59
N PRO A 38 -13.33 -2.49 -0.73
CA PRO A 38 -13.48 -2.66 0.71
C PRO A 38 -14.26 -1.52 1.37
N ALA A 39 -14.16 -0.28 0.89
CA ALA A 39 -14.97 0.82 1.41
C ALA A 39 -16.48 0.54 1.26
N LEU A 40 -16.91 0.16 0.05
CA LEU A 40 -18.31 -0.21 -0.20
C LEU A 40 -18.69 -1.48 0.56
N THR A 41 -17.81 -2.48 0.58
CA THR A 41 -18.04 -3.74 1.31
C THR A 41 -18.26 -3.49 2.80
N GLY A 42 -17.43 -2.66 3.43
CA GLY A 42 -17.56 -2.31 4.85
C GLY A 42 -18.83 -1.53 5.15
N VAL A 43 -19.18 -0.56 4.32
CA VAL A 43 -20.44 0.19 4.47
C VAL A 43 -21.65 -0.73 4.32
N LEU A 44 -21.68 -1.57 3.28
CA LEU A 44 -22.80 -2.49 3.05
C LEU A 44 -22.89 -3.56 4.14
N ALA A 45 -21.76 -4.11 4.58
CA ALA A 45 -21.73 -5.09 5.67
C ALA A 45 -22.31 -4.51 6.96
N ALA A 46 -21.94 -3.27 7.31
CA ALA A 46 -22.50 -2.59 8.47
C ALA A 46 -23.98 -2.23 8.31
N ARG A 47 -24.41 -1.83 7.10
CA ARG A 47 -25.80 -1.43 6.83
C ARG A 47 -26.79 -2.57 6.81
N LEU A 48 -26.34 -3.72 6.30
CA LEU A 48 -27.14 -4.93 6.22
C LEU A 48 -27.01 -5.80 7.48
N ASP A 49 -26.29 -5.32 8.49
CA ASP A 49 -25.99 -6.04 9.74
C ASP A 49 -25.50 -7.46 9.47
N LEU A 50 -24.56 -7.59 8.53
CA LEU A 50 -24.07 -8.90 8.10
C LEU A 50 -23.40 -9.60 9.28
N PRO A 51 -23.72 -10.88 9.53
CA PRO A 51 -23.08 -11.62 10.61
C PRO A 51 -21.56 -11.71 10.35
N PRO A 52 -20.71 -11.75 11.41
CA PRO A 52 -19.26 -11.78 11.26
C PRO A 52 -18.76 -12.90 10.34
N ALA A 53 -19.42 -14.07 10.36
CA ALA A 53 -19.12 -15.21 9.50
C ALA A 53 -19.25 -14.91 7.99
N VAL A 54 -19.98 -13.85 7.61
CA VAL A 54 -20.17 -13.40 6.23
C VAL A 54 -19.39 -12.10 5.98
N GLY A 55 -19.49 -11.12 6.87
CA GLY A 55 -18.80 -9.83 6.73
C GLY A 55 -17.28 -9.95 6.68
N PHE A 56 -16.70 -10.81 7.52
CA PHE A 56 -15.25 -11.03 7.57
C PHE A 56 -14.68 -11.60 6.25
N PRO A 57 -15.16 -12.74 5.72
CA PRO A 57 -14.63 -13.26 4.45
C PRO A 57 -14.90 -12.33 3.26
N LEU A 58 -16.01 -11.60 3.24
CA LEU A 58 -16.26 -10.57 2.21
C LEU A 58 -15.22 -9.46 2.27
N MET A 59 -14.87 -8.99 3.46
CA MET A 59 -13.84 -7.97 3.63
C MET A 59 -12.46 -8.48 3.19
N LEU A 60 -12.12 -9.75 3.48
CA LEU A 60 -10.88 -10.36 2.99
C LEU A 60 -10.84 -10.44 1.46
N ALA A 61 -11.96 -10.84 0.82
CA ALA A 61 -12.07 -10.88 -0.63
C ALA A 61 -11.94 -9.47 -1.23
N ALA A 62 -12.55 -8.46 -0.61
CA ALA A 62 -12.42 -7.07 -1.01
C ALA A 62 -10.97 -6.57 -0.89
N GLY A 63 -10.28 -6.89 0.20
CA GLY A 63 -8.87 -6.58 0.40
C GLY A 63 -7.95 -7.26 -0.61
N TRP A 64 -8.27 -8.48 -1.04
CA TRP A 64 -7.53 -9.12 -2.14
C TRP A 64 -7.67 -8.33 -3.44
N VAL A 65 -8.88 -7.89 -3.78
CA VAL A 65 -9.14 -7.10 -5.00
C VAL A 65 -8.39 -5.78 -4.96
N GLU A 66 -8.47 -5.05 -3.85
CA GLU A 66 -7.73 -3.81 -3.63
C GLU A 66 -6.22 -4.04 -3.84
N GLY A 67 -5.64 -4.99 -3.11
CA GLY A 67 -4.21 -5.29 -3.19
C GLY A 67 -3.78 -5.75 -4.58
N TYR A 68 -4.64 -6.45 -5.31
CA TYR A 68 -4.36 -6.84 -6.69
C TYR A 68 -4.32 -5.63 -7.64
N VAL A 69 -5.27 -4.70 -7.52
CA VAL A 69 -5.33 -3.47 -8.32
C VAL A 69 -4.14 -2.56 -7.99
N LEU A 70 -3.84 -2.35 -6.70
CA LEU A 70 -2.67 -1.62 -6.23
C LEU A 70 -1.38 -2.22 -6.80
N GLY A 71 -1.18 -3.52 -6.58
CA GLY A 71 0.01 -4.22 -7.02
C GLY A 71 0.16 -4.19 -8.55
N SER A 72 -0.94 -4.26 -9.29
CA SER A 72 -0.97 -4.13 -10.74
C SER A 72 -0.58 -2.74 -11.23
N ALA A 73 -1.06 -1.69 -10.56
CA ALA A 73 -0.71 -0.31 -10.86
C ALA A 73 0.80 -0.05 -10.61
N GLN A 74 1.31 -0.49 -9.45
CA GLN A 74 2.72 -0.35 -9.09
C GLN A 74 3.63 -1.13 -10.05
N GLN A 75 3.35 -2.41 -10.31
CA GLN A 75 4.20 -3.23 -11.19
C GLN A 75 4.19 -2.72 -12.63
N TRP A 76 3.08 -2.15 -13.12
CA TRP A 76 3.05 -1.52 -14.43
C TRP A 76 4.05 -0.37 -14.55
N VAL A 77 4.23 0.44 -13.50
CA VAL A 77 5.25 1.48 -13.45
C VAL A 77 6.65 0.87 -13.33
N LEU A 78 6.85 -0.11 -12.43
CA LEU A 78 8.15 -0.74 -12.21
C LEU A 78 8.69 -1.42 -13.48
N ARG A 79 7.85 -2.16 -14.21
CA ARG A 79 8.26 -2.92 -15.39
C ARG A 79 8.78 -2.06 -16.54
N ARG A 80 8.49 -0.76 -16.53
CA ARG A 80 9.10 0.20 -17.48
C ARG A 80 10.60 0.35 -17.27
N ARG A 81 11.11 0.01 -16.08
CA ARG A 81 12.53 0.12 -15.69
C ARG A 81 13.14 -1.19 -15.20
N LEU A 82 12.34 -2.15 -14.75
CA LEU A 82 12.75 -3.46 -14.22
C LEU A 82 12.18 -4.57 -15.12
N ARG A 83 12.82 -4.86 -16.26
CA ARG A 83 12.21 -5.70 -17.31
C ARG A 83 12.06 -7.17 -16.91
N GLY A 84 12.92 -7.65 -16.01
CA GLY A 84 12.85 -9.01 -15.46
C GLY A 84 11.73 -9.23 -14.44
N LEU A 85 11.06 -8.18 -13.95
CA LEU A 85 10.06 -8.32 -12.90
C LEU A 85 8.82 -9.10 -13.38
N SER A 86 8.51 -10.20 -12.69
CA SER A 86 7.23 -10.90 -12.85
C SER A 86 6.07 -10.06 -12.29
N GLY A 87 5.39 -9.33 -13.19
CA GLY A 87 4.29 -8.43 -12.84
C GLY A 87 3.10 -9.11 -12.15
N ARG A 88 2.74 -10.32 -12.61
CA ARG A 88 1.66 -11.11 -11.98
C ARG A 88 2.03 -11.54 -10.56
N ALA A 89 3.25 -12.01 -10.35
CA ALA A 89 3.72 -12.40 -9.03
C ALA A 89 3.71 -11.21 -8.06
N PHE A 90 4.09 -10.02 -8.53
CA PHE A 90 4.05 -8.80 -7.73
C PHE A 90 2.60 -8.42 -7.32
N ALA A 91 1.66 -8.47 -8.27
CA ALA A 91 0.25 -8.18 -8.00
C ALA A 91 -0.37 -9.20 -7.02
N HIS A 92 -0.16 -10.49 -7.23
CA HIS A 92 -0.67 -11.54 -6.33
C HIS A 92 -0.04 -11.49 -4.94
N ALA A 93 1.26 -11.17 -4.83
CA ALA A 93 1.92 -10.99 -3.54
C ALA A 93 1.33 -9.79 -2.78
N THR A 94 1.04 -8.69 -3.48
CA THR A 94 0.39 -7.51 -2.89
C THR A 94 -1.03 -7.83 -2.44
N ALA A 95 -1.81 -8.54 -3.27
CA ALA A 95 -3.16 -9.00 -2.94
C ALA A 95 -3.19 -9.91 -1.71
N GLY A 96 -2.32 -10.92 -1.65
CA GLY A 96 -2.22 -11.83 -0.50
C GLY A 96 -1.81 -11.10 0.78
N ALA A 97 -0.90 -10.13 0.70
CA ALA A 97 -0.54 -9.31 1.84
C ALA A 97 -1.66 -8.38 2.30
N ALA A 98 -2.44 -7.82 1.37
CA ALA A 98 -3.61 -7.03 1.69
C ALA A 98 -4.65 -7.87 2.46
N VAL A 99 -4.89 -9.13 2.07
CA VAL A 99 -5.73 -10.06 2.85
C VAL A 99 -5.24 -10.20 4.29
N VAL A 100 -3.93 -10.36 4.48
CA VAL A 100 -3.33 -10.43 5.83
C VAL A 100 -3.53 -9.12 6.60
N ALA A 101 -3.32 -7.97 5.94
CA ALA A 101 -3.54 -6.67 6.54
C ALA A 101 -4.99 -6.46 6.99
N TYR A 102 -5.97 -6.79 6.14
CA TYR A 102 -7.40 -6.73 6.49
C TYR A 102 -7.76 -7.70 7.60
N ALA A 103 -7.24 -8.93 7.57
CA ALA A 103 -7.49 -9.90 8.62
C ALA A 103 -7.04 -9.36 9.98
N ILE A 104 -5.83 -8.77 10.05
CA ILE A 104 -5.30 -8.17 11.28
C ILE A 104 -6.11 -6.92 11.67
N GLY A 105 -6.40 -6.03 10.72
CA GLY A 105 -7.14 -4.78 10.96
C GLY A 105 -8.57 -5.00 11.44
N MET A 106 -9.19 -6.12 11.06
CA MET A 106 -10.53 -6.53 11.50
C MET A 106 -10.54 -7.24 12.86
N LEU A 107 -9.40 -7.69 13.39
CA LEU A 107 -9.38 -8.41 14.67
C LEU A 107 -10.07 -7.65 15.81
N PRO A 108 -9.87 -6.34 16.01
CA PRO A 108 -10.53 -5.62 17.10
C PRO A 108 -12.06 -5.61 17.01
N SER A 109 -12.63 -5.64 15.80
CA SER A 109 -14.08 -5.67 15.61
C SER A 109 -14.68 -7.07 15.70
N THR A 110 -13.85 -8.12 15.59
CA THR A 110 -14.30 -9.52 15.63
C THR A 110 -13.92 -10.29 16.91
N ALA A 111 -12.97 -9.78 17.70
CA ALA A 111 -12.43 -10.46 18.88
C ALA A 111 -13.30 -10.35 20.15
N GLY A 112 -14.51 -9.76 20.04
CA GLY A 112 -15.39 -9.50 21.17
C GLY A 112 -14.96 -8.29 21.99
N ASP A 113 -15.40 -8.24 23.25
CA ASP A 113 -15.19 -7.09 24.14
C ASP A 113 -13.75 -7.05 24.69
N LEU A 114 -12.86 -6.40 23.95
CA LEU A 114 -11.45 -6.21 24.32
C LEU A 114 -11.26 -5.39 25.60
N SER A 115 -12.27 -4.64 26.06
CA SER A 115 -12.16 -3.81 27.27
C SER A 115 -12.02 -4.64 28.55
N ARG A 116 -12.34 -5.94 28.49
CA ARG A 116 -12.19 -6.89 29.59
C ARG A 116 -10.77 -7.38 29.80
N LEU A 117 -9.89 -7.17 28.81
CA LEU A 117 -8.49 -7.57 28.89
C LEU A 117 -7.65 -6.51 29.62
N PRO A 118 -6.55 -6.90 30.29
CA PRO A 118 -5.61 -5.93 30.84
C PRO A 118 -5.09 -4.99 29.74
N VAL A 119 -5.00 -3.69 30.02
CA VAL A 119 -4.55 -2.67 29.04
C VAL A 119 -3.21 -3.03 28.41
N ALA A 120 -2.29 -3.63 29.17
CA ALA A 120 -1.00 -4.08 28.67
C ALA A 120 -1.13 -5.16 27.58
N VAL A 121 -2.08 -6.10 27.72
CA VAL A 121 -2.34 -7.15 26.73
C VAL A 121 -2.89 -6.53 25.44
N VAL A 122 -3.85 -5.60 25.56
CA VAL A 122 -4.42 -4.88 24.41
C VAL A 122 -3.34 -4.06 23.70
N ALA A 123 -2.53 -3.33 24.46
CA ALA A 123 -1.46 -2.49 23.91
C ALA A 123 -0.39 -3.32 23.18
N VAL A 124 0.05 -4.44 23.77
CA VAL A 124 1.01 -5.35 23.12
C VAL A 124 0.40 -5.97 21.87
N GLY A 125 -0.83 -6.47 21.94
CA GLY A 125 -1.54 -7.05 20.80
C GLY A 125 -1.71 -6.05 19.65
N ALA A 126 -2.15 -4.83 19.96
CA ALA A 126 -2.31 -3.75 18.98
C ALA A 126 -0.97 -3.34 18.36
N THR A 127 0.11 -3.28 19.15
CA THR A 127 1.45 -2.93 18.65
C THR A 127 1.99 -4.01 17.72
N VAL A 128 1.96 -5.28 18.14
CA VAL A 128 2.45 -6.41 17.33
C VAL A 128 1.61 -6.57 16.06
N GLY A 129 0.28 -6.53 16.19
CA GLY A 129 -0.64 -6.58 15.06
C GLY A 129 -0.43 -5.42 14.10
N GLY A 130 -0.33 -4.19 14.61
CA GLY A 130 -0.08 -3.00 13.81
C GLY A 130 1.24 -3.07 13.03
N LEU A 131 2.33 -3.51 13.68
CA LEU A 131 3.62 -3.71 13.02
C LEU A 131 3.54 -4.80 11.94
N ALA A 132 2.88 -5.92 12.22
CA ALA A 132 2.68 -7.00 11.25
C ALA A 132 1.85 -6.56 10.04
N LEU A 133 0.78 -5.79 10.29
CA LEU A 133 -0.06 -5.18 9.26
C LEU A 133 0.77 -4.25 8.37
N LEU A 134 1.49 -3.30 8.96
CA LEU A 134 2.29 -2.32 8.23
C LEU A 134 3.44 -2.96 7.42
N ALA A 135 4.05 -4.03 7.95
CA ALA A 135 5.14 -4.72 7.28
C ALA A 135 4.67 -5.70 6.19
N SER A 136 3.40 -6.12 6.20
CA SER A 136 2.88 -7.20 5.35
C SER A 136 3.11 -6.96 3.85
N ILE A 137 2.57 -5.86 3.31
CA ILE A 137 2.63 -5.52 1.87
C ILE A 137 4.07 -5.32 1.42
N GLY A 138 4.84 -4.50 2.13
CA GLY A 138 6.23 -4.22 1.81
C GLY A 138 7.08 -5.49 1.80
N THR A 139 6.87 -6.39 2.76
CA THR A 139 7.55 -7.68 2.81
C THR A 139 7.20 -8.55 1.63
N ALA A 140 5.91 -8.75 1.34
CA ALA A 140 5.48 -9.61 0.24
C ALA A 140 6.00 -9.12 -1.13
N GLN A 141 5.95 -7.80 -1.37
CA GLN A 141 6.51 -7.19 -2.57
C GLN A 141 8.03 -7.35 -2.63
N TRP A 142 8.73 -7.12 -1.52
CA TRP A 142 10.18 -7.31 -1.43
C TRP A 142 10.59 -8.76 -1.73
N LEU A 143 9.82 -9.77 -1.27
CA LEU A 143 10.08 -11.18 -1.59
C LEU A 143 10.06 -11.46 -3.10
N VAL A 144 9.22 -10.74 -3.85
CA VAL A 144 9.19 -10.82 -5.32
C VAL A 144 10.37 -10.07 -5.93
N LEU A 145 10.64 -8.85 -5.46
CA LEU A 145 11.75 -8.02 -5.96
C LEU A 145 13.12 -8.70 -5.77
N ARG A 146 13.38 -9.24 -4.57
CA ARG A 146 14.66 -9.88 -4.22
C ARG A 146 14.99 -11.09 -5.10
N ARG A 147 13.96 -11.84 -5.54
CA ARG A 147 14.12 -13.01 -6.44
C ARG A 147 14.64 -12.61 -7.82
N HIS A 148 14.47 -11.35 -8.21
CA HIS A 148 14.93 -10.80 -9.49
C HIS A 148 16.16 -9.89 -9.32
N GLY A 149 16.84 -9.95 -8.16
CA GLY A 149 18.02 -9.14 -7.86
C GLY A 149 17.72 -7.67 -7.57
N TYR A 150 16.45 -7.31 -7.30
CA TYR A 150 16.05 -5.94 -6.99
C TYR A 150 15.81 -5.75 -5.49
N GLY A 151 16.30 -4.63 -4.95
CA GLY A 151 15.82 -4.05 -3.70
C GLY A 151 16.46 -4.56 -2.41
N GLY A 152 16.87 -3.61 -1.57
CA GLY A 152 17.23 -3.86 -0.17
C GLY A 152 16.01 -3.85 0.77
N PRO A 153 16.20 -4.21 2.05
CA PRO A 153 15.15 -4.22 3.08
C PRO A 153 14.49 -2.85 3.29
N TRP A 154 15.10 -1.78 2.78
CA TRP A 154 14.54 -0.43 2.76
C TRP A 154 13.15 -0.33 2.09
N TRP A 155 12.84 -1.22 1.13
CA TRP A 155 11.49 -1.29 0.53
C TRP A 155 10.41 -1.57 1.58
N ILE A 156 10.70 -2.46 2.54
CA ILE A 156 9.77 -2.84 3.60
C ILE A 156 9.53 -1.63 4.52
N LEU A 157 10.61 -1.01 4.99
CA LEU A 157 10.55 0.13 5.92
C LEU A 157 9.82 1.33 5.31
N THR A 158 10.13 1.66 4.05
CA THR A 158 9.46 2.77 3.36
C THR A 158 7.99 2.49 3.09
N THR A 159 7.63 1.26 2.72
CA THR A 159 6.22 0.86 2.54
C THR A 159 5.45 0.91 3.85
N ALA A 160 6.03 0.39 4.94
CA ALA A 160 5.42 0.43 6.27
C ALA A 160 5.22 1.87 6.77
N ALA A 161 6.24 2.72 6.62
CA ALA A 161 6.14 4.15 6.98
C ALA A 161 5.11 4.89 6.11
N ALA A 162 5.04 4.55 4.82
CA ALA A 162 4.06 5.14 3.90
C ALA A 162 2.63 4.79 4.30
N TRP A 163 2.36 3.52 4.64
CA TRP A 163 1.06 3.08 5.12
C TRP A 163 0.71 3.66 6.49
N LEU A 164 1.66 3.76 7.41
CA LEU A 164 1.43 4.42 8.69
C LEU A 164 1.00 5.88 8.49
N ALA A 165 1.70 6.63 7.63
CA ALA A 165 1.35 8.00 7.30
C ALA A 165 -0.01 8.09 6.58
N GLY A 166 -0.26 7.21 5.61
CA GLY A 166 -1.51 7.16 4.85
C GLY A 166 -2.71 6.86 5.74
N LEU A 167 -2.62 5.84 6.60
CA LEU A 167 -3.66 5.51 7.58
C LEU A 167 -3.85 6.65 8.59
N GLY A 168 -2.78 7.34 8.99
CA GLY A 168 -2.88 8.56 9.78
C GLY A 168 -3.72 9.64 9.09
N VAL A 169 -3.45 9.92 7.81
CA VAL A 169 -4.25 10.86 7.00
C VAL A 169 -5.70 10.39 6.88
N PHE A 170 -5.93 9.10 6.61
CA PHE A 170 -7.27 8.53 6.57
C PHE A 170 -8.03 8.81 7.86
N MET A 171 -7.44 8.52 9.02
CA MET A 171 -8.07 8.70 10.32
C MET A 171 -8.33 10.16 10.65
N VAL A 172 -7.39 11.06 10.34
CA VAL A 172 -7.56 12.51 10.54
C VAL A 172 -8.73 13.07 9.72
N VAL A 173 -8.99 12.51 8.53
CA VAL A 173 -10.09 12.95 7.66
C VAL A 173 -11.40 12.25 7.98
N ALA A 174 -11.39 10.92 8.06
CA ALA A 174 -12.61 10.11 8.19
C ALA A 174 -13.24 10.26 9.58
N THR A 175 -12.45 10.23 10.66
CA THR A 175 -12.97 10.22 12.04
C THR A 175 -13.84 11.44 12.38
N PRO A 176 -13.44 12.69 12.10
CA PRO A 176 -14.30 13.85 12.42
C PRO A 176 -15.52 13.98 11.49
N LEU A 177 -15.42 13.49 10.25
CA LEU A 177 -16.49 13.61 9.26
C LEU A 177 -17.55 12.50 9.38
N TRP A 178 -17.15 11.33 9.86
CA TRP A 178 -18.07 10.21 10.10
C TRP A 178 -18.92 10.46 11.34
N GLN A 179 -20.23 10.25 11.22
CA GLN A 179 -21.17 10.32 12.33
C GLN A 179 -22.16 9.14 12.28
N PRO A 180 -22.58 8.60 13.43
CA PRO A 180 -23.64 7.60 13.48
C PRO A 180 -24.93 8.10 12.81
N GLY A 181 -25.61 7.23 12.07
CA GLY A 181 -26.90 7.54 11.44
C GLY A 181 -26.86 8.41 10.17
N GLN A 182 -25.68 8.84 9.70
CA GLN A 182 -25.56 9.58 8.44
C GLN A 182 -26.13 8.80 7.24
N PRO A 183 -26.54 9.45 6.14
CA PRO A 183 -26.93 8.74 4.91
C PRO A 183 -25.79 7.90 4.32
N VAL A 184 -26.12 6.76 3.68
CA VAL A 184 -25.13 5.85 3.06
C VAL A 184 -24.20 6.60 2.11
N VAL A 185 -24.77 7.48 1.28
CA VAL A 185 -24.01 8.28 0.30
C VAL A 185 -22.97 9.15 1.01
N VAL A 186 -23.30 9.77 2.14
CA VAL A 186 -22.35 10.60 2.91
C VAL A 186 -21.23 9.73 3.47
N THR A 187 -21.54 8.58 4.07
CA THR A 187 -20.53 7.64 4.58
C THR A 187 -19.56 7.19 3.49
N VAL A 188 -20.08 6.86 2.30
CA VAL A 188 -19.27 6.47 1.15
C VAL A 188 -18.39 7.63 0.67
N LEU A 189 -18.93 8.86 0.57
CA LEU A 189 -18.15 10.03 0.14
C LEU A 189 -17.01 10.36 1.11
N VAL A 190 -17.26 10.28 2.43
CA VAL A 190 -16.21 10.46 3.45
C VAL A 190 -15.13 9.38 3.30
N GLY A 191 -15.53 8.12 3.16
CA GLY A 191 -14.60 7.00 2.97
C GLY A 191 -13.76 7.13 1.70
N VAL A 192 -14.37 7.49 0.58
CA VAL A 192 -13.67 7.71 -0.70
C VAL A 192 -12.70 8.89 -0.60
N LEU A 193 -13.12 10.01 -0.02
CA LEU A 193 -12.24 11.18 0.17
C LEU A 193 -11.01 10.82 1.01
N ALA A 194 -11.23 10.20 2.18
CA ALA A 194 -10.15 9.78 3.06
C ALA A 194 -9.24 8.74 2.39
N GLY A 195 -9.82 7.79 1.65
CA GLY A 195 -9.11 6.76 0.90
C GLY A 195 -8.23 7.33 -0.22
N VAL A 196 -8.73 8.29 -1.00
CA VAL A 196 -7.94 8.97 -2.04
C VAL A 196 -6.76 9.74 -1.45
N LEU A 197 -6.96 10.42 -0.32
CA LEU A 197 -5.90 11.15 0.36
C LEU A 197 -4.84 10.19 0.93
N MET A 198 -5.27 9.10 1.58
CA MET A 198 -4.40 8.01 2.01
C MET A 198 -3.57 7.44 0.85
N ALA A 199 -4.24 7.11 -0.26
CA ALA A 199 -3.62 6.59 -1.47
C ALA A 199 -2.53 7.52 -2.01
N GLY A 200 -2.83 8.83 -2.08
CA GLY A 200 -1.88 9.85 -2.48
C GLY A 200 -0.65 9.91 -1.56
N THR A 201 -0.87 9.90 -0.25
CA THR A 201 0.22 9.88 0.76
C THR A 201 1.10 8.66 0.61
N VAL A 202 0.51 7.46 0.51
CA VAL A 202 1.25 6.20 0.31
C VAL A 202 2.04 6.25 -0.98
N ALA A 203 1.42 6.70 -2.08
CA ALA A 203 2.04 6.77 -3.39
C ALA A 203 3.23 7.76 -3.44
N VAL A 204 3.12 8.92 -2.79
CA VAL A 204 4.21 9.90 -2.68
C VAL A 204 5.44 9.31 -1.98
N LEU A 205 5.22 8.67 -0.83
CA LEU A 205 6.30 8.13 -0.01
C LEU A 205 6.95 6.89 -0.64
N THR A 206 6.14 5.96 -1.14
CA THR A 206 6.64 4.78 -1.88
C THR A 206 7.29 5.14 -3.21
N GLY A 207 6.92 6.27 -3.82
CA GLY A 207 7.54 6.75 -5.05
C GLY A 207 9.04 7.04 -4.92
N PHE A 208 9.48 7.51 -3.74
CA PHE A 208 10.91 7.69 -3.47
C PHE A 208 11.64 6.36 -3.40
N ALA A 209 11.02 5.34 -2.78
CA ALA A 209 11.56 3.99 -2.74
C ALA A 209 11.64 3.38 -4.14
N ALA A 210 10.61 3.58 -4.98
CA ALA A 210 10.61 3.13 -6.38
C ALA A 210 11.70 3.81 -7.23
N GLN A 211 11.93 5.11 -7.04
CA GLN A 211 13.05 5.80 -7.67
C GLN A 211 14.40 5.26 -7.23
N ARG A 212 14.59 5.04 -5.93
CA ARG A 212 15.83 4.47 -5.41
C ARG A 212 16.07 3.07 -5.99
N LEU A 213 15.06 2.21 -5.93
CA LEU A 213 15.09 0.84 -6.45
C LEU A 213 15.51 0.79 -7.91
N THR A 214 14.90 1.63 -8.76
CA THR A 214 15.21 1.67 -10.20
C THR A 214 16.58 2.26 -10.50
N ARG A 215 17.05 3.23 -9.71
CA ARG A 215 18.43 3.75 -9.83
C ARG A 215 19.47 2.71 -9.45
N GLU A 216 19.24 1.96 -8.38
CA GLU A 216 20.12 0.86 -7.94
C GLU A 216 20.18 -0.26 -8.99
N ALA A 217 19.03 -0.66 -9.55
CA ALA A 217 18.98 -1.65 -10.62
C ALA A 217 19.78 -1.24 -11.86
N ILE A 218 19.63 0.01 -12.31
CA ILE A 218 20.40 0.56 -13.44
C ILE A 218 21.90 0.61 -13.12
N GLY A 219 22.28 1.05 -11.92
CA GLY A 219 23.68 1.13 -11.49
C GLY A 219 24.37 -0.23 -11.43
N ASN A 220 23.63 -1.29 -11.08
CA ASN A 220 24.14 -2.66 -10.97
C ASN A 220 24.14 -3.42 -12.30
N GLY A 221 23.77 -2.78 -13.42
CA GLY A 221 23.71 -3.42 -14.74
C GLY A 221 22.57 -4.43 -14.91
N VAL A 222 21.62 -4.50 -13.97
CA VAL A 222 20.46 -5.39 -14.02
C VAL A 222 19.40 -4.74 -14.91
N ARG A 223 19.23 -5.23 -16.14
CA ARG A 223 18.24 -4.71 -17.11
C ARG A 223 16.90 -5.43 -17.02
#